data_AF-A0AAV2E0S8-F1
#
_entry.id   AF-A0AAV2E0S8-F1
#
_cell.length_a   1.000
_cell.length_b   1.000
_cell.length_c   1.000
_cell.angle_alpha   90.00
_cell.angle_beta   90.00
_cell.angle_gamma   90.00
#
_symmetry.space_group_name_H-M   'P 1'
#
loop_
_entity.id
_entity.type
_entity.pdbx_description
1 polymer ?
#
loop_
_entity_poly.entity_id
_entity_poly.type
_entity_poly.pdbx_seq_one_letter_code
_entity_poly.pdbx_strand_id
1 'polypeptide(L)' 'MAEEKQTTTTVSHHSGVGHKSLLQSDSHYQYILETIVYPREPEAMKELREIATKHPWNLMTMSANEG' A
#
# COMPACT_ATOMS: atom_id res chain seq x y z
N MET A 1 41.73 -14.76 0.71
CA MET A 1 40.84 -14.61 1.88
C MET A 1 39.75 -13.66 1.46
N ALA A 2 38.59 -14.23 1.13
CA ALA A 2 37.41 -13.52 0.68
C ALA A 2 36.59 -13.07 1.90
N GLU A 3 35.93 -11.91 1.79
CA GLU A 3 34.66 -11.69 2.48
C GLU A 3 33.77 -10.82 1.59
N GLU A 4 33.02 -11.50 0.71
CA GLU A 4 31.89 -10.95 -0.01
C GLU A 4 30.69 -11.01 0.94
N LYS A 5 30.22 -9.85 1.41
CA LYS A 5 28.97 -9.78 2.18
C LYS A 5 27.80 -9.85 1.20
N GLN A 6 27.33 -11.07 0.97
CA GLN A 6 26.03 -11.33 0.34
C GLN A 6 24.93 -10.77 1.25
N THR A 7 24.41 -9.60 0.91
CA THR A 7 23.13 -9.13 1.44
C THR A 7 22.02 -9.96 0.80
N THR A 8 21.59 -10.97 1.54
CA THR A 8 20.37 -11.72 1.35
C THR A 8 19.17 -10.76 1.45
N THR A 9 18.50 -10.47 0.34
CA THR A 9 17.15 -9.90 0.39
C THR A 9 16.16 -10.93 -0.13
N THR A 10 15.57 -11.57 0.86
CA THR A 10 14.46 -12.52 0.87
C THR A 10 13.35 -12.18 -0.13
N VAL A 11 12.88 -13.20 -0.85
CA VAL A 11 11.58 -13.20 -1.54
C VAL A 11 10.49 -13.19 -0.47
N SER A 12 10.22 -12.01 0.11
CA SER A 12 9.11 -11.82 1.03
C SER A 12 7.87 -11.58 0.19
N HIS A 13 7.01 -12.60 0.06
CA HIS A 13 5.60 -12.31 -0.18
C HIS A 13 5.19 -11.31 0.92
N HIS A 14 4.80 -10.09 0.57
CA HIS A 14 4.29 -9.10 1.52
C HIS A 14 2.91 -9.55 2.02
N SER A 15 2.87 -10.70 2.72
CA SER A 15 1.68 -11.33 3.30
C SER A 15 1.41 -10.82 4.72
N GLY A 16 2.12 -9.77 5.16
CA GLY A 16 2.17 -9.36 6.56
C GLY A 16 1.54 -8.01 6.88
N VAL A 17 1.24 -7.18 5.88
CA VAL A 17 0.73 -5.83 6.12
C VAL A 17 -0.58 -5.68 5.35
N GLY A 18 -1.64 -5.24 6.02
CA GLY A 18 -3.02 -5.17 5.51
C GLY A 18 -3.23 -4.13 4.40
N HIS A 19 -2.25 -3.96 3.51
CA HIS A 19 -2.27 -3.04 2.38
C HIS A 19 -2.67 -3.78 1.10
N LYS A 20 -3.62 -3.21 0.37
CA LYS A 20 -4.20 -3.79 -0.85
C LYS A 20 -3.29 -3.49 -2.03
N SER A 21 -2.16 -4.18 -2.11
CA SER A 21 -1.15 -3.91 -3.12
C SER A 21 -0.46 -5.19 -3.57
N LEU A 22 -0.29 -5.33 -4.88
CA LEU A 22 0.48 -6.41 -5.51
C LEU A 22 1.95 -5.98 -5.76
N LEU A 23 2.36 -4.81 -5.28
CA LEU A 23 3.69 -4.25 -5.53
C LEU A 23 4.77 -4.96 -4.70
N GLN A 24 6.01 -4.88 -5.19
CA GLN A 24 7.18 -5.52 -4.59
C GLN A 24 7.55 -4.97 -3.20
N SER A 25 7.09 -3.78 -2.81
CA SER A 25 7.31 -3.24 -1.47
C SER A 25 6.23 -2.24 -1.05
N ASP A 26 5.98 -2.17 0.25
CA ASP A 26 5.02 -1.21 0.84
C ASP A 26 5.47 0.24 0.62
N SER A 27 6.78 0.49 0.65
CA SER A 27 7.34 1.83 0.39
C SER A 27 7.00 2.36 -1.01
N HIS A 28 6.97 1.49 -2.01
CA HIS A 28 6.61 1.87 -3.38
C HIS A 28 5.11 2.15 -3.49
N TYR A 29 4.27 1.34 -2.85
CA TYR A 29 2.83 1.59 -2.79
C TYR A 29 2.51 2.93 -2.10
N GLN A 30 3.13 3.20 -0.95
CA GLN A 30 2.95 4.44 -0.21
C GLN A 30 3.40 5.67 -1.02
N TYR A 31 4.53 5.58 -1.70
CA TYR A 31 5.03 6.64 -2.57
C TYR A 31 4.02 7.00 -3.67
N ILE A 32 3.42 6.00 -4.32
CA ILE A 32 2.39 6.20 -5.35
C ILE A 32 1.16 6.90 -4.74
N LEU A 33 0.68 6.42 -3.60
CA LEU A 33 -0.48 7.02 -2.94
C LEU A 33 -0.27 8.50 -2.62
N GLU A 34 0.87 8.83 -2.03
CA GLU A 34 1.18 10.18 -1.57
C GLU A 34 1.47 11.15 -2.72
N THR A 35 2.13 10.68 -3.78
CA THR A 35 2.59 11.57 -4.85
C THR A 35 1.60 11.73 -6.00
N ILE A 36 0.83 10.70 -6.33
CA ILE A 36 -0.02 10.73 -7.53
C ILE A 36 -1.51 10.52 -7.25
N VAL A 37 -1.89 9.79 -6.19
CA VAL A 37 -3.29 9.46 -5.91
C VAL A 37 -3.96 10.52 -5.02
N TYR A 38 -3.51 10.65 -3.77
CA TYR A 38 -4.15 11.55 -2.79
C TYR A 38 -4.20 13.02 -3.20
N PRO A 39 -3.20 13.60 -3.90
CA PRO A 39 -3.29 14.99 -4.36
C PRO A 39 -4.40 15.23 -5.39
N ARG A 40 -4.88 14.18 -6.06
CA ARG A 40 -5.85 14.25 -7.16
C ARG A 40 -7.20 13.64 -6.79
N GLU A 41 -7.30 13.10 -5.59
CA GLU A 41 -8.51 12.44 -5.11
C GLU A 41 -9.61 13.47 -4.81
N PRO A 42 -10.85 13.24 -5.29
CA PRO A 42 -12.00 14.06 -4.90
C PRO A 42 -12.28 13.97 -3.39
N GLU A 43 -12.62 15.10 -2.77
CA GLU A 43 -12.87 15.19 -1.32
C GLU A 43 -13.93 14.19 -0.82
N ALA A 44 -14.99 13.97 -1.60
CA ALA A 44 -16.02 12.97 -1.28
C ALA A 44 -15.47 11.53 -1.20
N MET A 45 -14.49 11.15 -2.04
CA MET A 45 -13.89 9.81 -1.99
C MET A 45 -12.99 9.65 -0.76
N LYS A 46 -12.30 10.73 -0.37
CA LYS A 46 -11.48 10.75 0.84
C LYS A 46 -12.35 10.54 2.08
N GLU A 47 -13.46 11.27 2.19
CA GLU A 47 -14.42 11.12 3.29
C GLU A 47 -15.02 9.70 3.33
N LEU A 48 -15.41 9.15 2.18
CA LEU A 48 -15.91 7.78 2.08
C LEU A 48 -14.87 6.76 2.53
N ARG A 49 -13.58 6.96 2.21
CA ARG A 49 -12.51 6.10 2.70
C ARG A 49 -12.40 6.16 4.21
N GLU A 50 -12.40 7.35 4.80
CA GLU A 50 -12.34 7.55 6.25
C GLU A 50 -13.52 6.87 6.97
N ILE A 51 -14.73 6.95 6.40
CA ILE A 51 -15.91 6.23 6.92
C ILE A 51 -15.73 4.72 6.77
N ALA A 52 -15.27 4.25 5.61
CA ALA A 52 -15.07 2.83 5.34
C ALA A 52 -14.03 2.20 6.26
N THR A 53 -13.00 2.94 6.70
CA THR A 53 -12.00 2.42 7.66
C THR A 53 -12.59 1.94 8.97
N LYS A 54 -13.73 2.52 9.40
CA LYS A 54 -14.43 2.17 10.64
C LYS A 54 -15.33 0.94 10.50
N HIS A 55 -15.54 0.46 9.27
CA HIS A 55 -16.42 -0.67 9.01
C HIS A 55 -15.69 -2.00 9.29
N PRO A 56 -16.35 -3.01 9.90
CA PRO A 56 -15.74 -4.33 10.15
C PRO A 56 -15.20 -5.03 8.90
N TRP A 57 -15.75 -4.68 7.73
CA TRP A 57 -15.32 -5.19 6.42
C TRP A 57 -14.55 -4.16 5.60
N ASN A 58 -13.82 -3.25 6.24
CA ASN A 58 -12.97 -2.26 5.56
C ASN A 58 -11.98 -2.91 4.57
N LEU A 59 -11.57 -4.16 4.79
CA LEU A 59 -10.73 -4.92 3.86
C LEU A 59 -11.40 -5.11 2.49
N MET A 60 -12.73 -5.03 2.39
CA MET A 60 -13.46 -5.15 1.13
C MET A 60 -13.60 -3.83 0.37
N THR A 61 -13.19 -2.68 0.93
CA THR A 61 -13.23 -1.42 0.20
C THR A 61 -12.27 -1.42 -1.01
N MET A 62 -12.52 -0.64 -2.04
CA MET A 62 -11.55 -0.50 -3.14
C MET A 62 -10.31 0.26 -2.66
N SER A 63 -9.14 -0.07 -3.22
CA SER A 63 -7.93 0.69 -2.93
C SER A 63 -8.03 2.09 -3.55
N ALA A 64 -7.35 3.07 -2.94
CA ALA A 64 -7.39 4.47 -3.38
C ALA A 64 -6.96 4.68 -4.85
N ASN A 65 -6.06 3.84 -5.33
CA ASN A 65 -5.48 3.92 -6.66
C ASN A 65 -6.39 3.33 -7.76
N GLU A 66 -7.41 2.55 -7.39
CA GLU A 66 -8.28 1.83 -8.34
C GLU A 66 -9.64 2.49 -8.56
N GLY A 67 -9.86 3.68 -7.99
CA GLY A 67 -11.13 4.42 -8.03
C GLY A 67 -11.22 5.48 -9.13
#